data_AF-A0A8S2Y482-F1
#
_entry.id   AF-A0A8S2Y482-F1
#
_cell.length_a   1.000
_cell.length_b   1.000
_cell.length_c   1.000
_cell.angle_alpha   90.00
_cell.angle_beta   90.00
_cell.angle_gamma   90.00
#
_symmetry.space_group_name_H-M   'P 1'
#
loop_
_entity.id
_entity.type
_entity.pdbx_description
1 polymer ?
#
loop_
_entity_poly.entity_id
_entity_poly.type
_entity_poly.pdbx_seq_one_letter_code
_entity_poly.pdbx_strand_id
1 'polypeptide(L)'
;MKWQSYVPLSYKRSVITGMIHRAIHICSTYILLEDELNNITEITTKNGYPRSFVDKLIGMKLSKWYTGSTINNKSNNNEKKKICIEVPFINNATKAFKNDLRKFSTQIRPDIELLVIEKPPPSVQTSFNLKDKIPNYLQSDIVYG
;
A
#
# COMPACT_ATOMS: atom_id res chain seq x y z
N MET A 1 -12.52 2.61 -0.83
CA MET A 1 -12.08 1.36 -1.50
C MET A 1 -12.80 0.19 -0.84
N LYS A 2 -13.51 -0.67 -1.57
CA LYS A 2 -14.38 -1.71 -0.99
C LYS A 2 -13.60 -2.94 -0.50
N TRP A 3 -14.11 -3.66 0.50
CA TRP A 3 -13.49 -4.89 1.02
C TRP A 3 -13.39 -6.02 -0.02
N GLN A 4 -14.36 -6.12 -0.91
CA GLN A 4 -14.42 -7.15 -1.96
C GLN A 4 -13.60 -6.81 -3.21
N SER A 5 -12.83 -5.71 -3.22
CA SER A 5 -12.04 -5.35 -4.40
C SER A 5 -10.89 -6.34 -4.64
N TYR A 6 -10.58 -6.56 -5.92
CA TYR A 6 -9.51 -7.45 -6.39
C TYR A 6 -8.13 -6.80 -6.27
N VAL A 7 -7.74 -6.53 -5.03
CA VAL A 7 -6.45 -5.91 -4.68
C VAL A 7 -5.82 -6.64 -3.51
N PRO A 8 -4.48 -6.59 -3.37
CA PRO A 8 -3.79 -7.18 -2.24
C PRO A 8 -4.36 -6.71 -0.90
N LEU A 9 -4.42 -7.61 0.08
CA LEU A 9 -4.85 -7.28 1.44
C LEU A 9 -3.92 -6.24 2.09
N SER A 10 -2.64 -6.25 1.72
CA SER A 10 -1.67 -5.23 2.12
C SER A 10 -2.11 -3.83 1.69
N TYR A 11 -2.66 -3.68 0.48
CA TYR A 11 -3.14 -2.40 -0.03
C TYR A 11 -4.35 -1.90 0.78
N LYS A 12 -5.32 -2.78 1.05
CA LYS A 12 -6.47 -2.51 1.94
C LYS A 12 -6.02 -2.03 3.33
N ARG A 13 -5.05 -2.74 3.91
CA ARG A 13 -4.44 -2.39 5.19
C ARG A 13 -3.73 -1.04 5.15
N SER A 14 -2.99 -0.76 4.09
CA SER A 14 -2.22 0.49 3.93
C SER A 14 -3.12 1.72 3.87
N VAL A 15 -4.27 1.62 3.18
CA VAL A 15 -5.25 2.71 3.12
C VAL A 15 -5.74 3.09 4.53
N ILE A 16 -6.21 2.12 5.30
CA ILE A 16 -6.69 2.35 6.67
C ILE A 16 -5.56 2.85 7.56
N THR A 17 -4.38 2.23 7.46
CA THR A 17 -3.19 2.64 8.21
C THR A 17 -2.82 4.11 7.92
N GLY A 18 -2.91 4.54 6.66
CA GLY A 18 -2.64 5.91 6.26
C GLY A 18 -3.65 6.90 6.82
N MET A 19 -4.94 6.54 6.85
CA MET A 19 -5.99 7.36 7.48
C MET A 19 -5.74 7.52 8.98
N ILE A 20 -5.49 6.42 9.69
CA ILE A 20 -5.20 6.44 11.14
C ILE A 20 -3.94 7.27 11.43
N HIS A 21 -2.89 7.10 10.63
CA HIS A 21 -1.66 7.88 10.78
C HIS A 21 -1.94 9.38 10.62
N ARG A 22 -2.73 9.77 9.61
CA ARG A 22 -3.11 11.18 9.43
C ARG A 22 -3.91 11.71 10.60
N ALA A 23 -4.90 10.96 11.08
CA ALA A 23 -5.70 11.34 12.25
C ALA A 23 -4.80 11.63 13.46
N ILE A 24 -3.89 10.71 13.79
CA ILE A 24 -2.94 10.86 14.90
C ILE A 24 -2.06 12.11 14.77
N HIS A 25 -1.66 12.48 13.55
CA HIS A 25 -0.73 13.58 13.32
C HIS A 25 -1.40 14.95 13.10
N ILE A 26 -2.68 14.98 12.71
CA ILE A 26 -3.42 16.21 12.40
C ILE A 26 -4.28 16.64 13.59
N CYS A 27 -4.90 15.70 14.30
CA CYS A 27 -5.80 16.02 15.41
C CYS A 27 -5.02 16.61 16.58
N SER A 28 -5.36 17.83 16.98
CA SER A 28 -4.67 18.54 18.06
C SER A 28 -5.15 18.11 19.46
N THR A 29 -6.32 17.51 19.57
CA THR A 29 -6.91 17.05 20.84
C THR A 29 -7.35 15.60 20.73
N TYR A 30 -7.40 14.93 21.88
CA TYR A 30 -7.86 13.55 21.97
C TYR A 30 -9.32 13.39 21.52
N ILE A 31 -10.20 14.34 21.85
CA ILE A 31 -11.62 14.32 21.46
C ILE A 31 -11.76 14.33 19.93
N LEU A 32 -11.02 15.20 19.24
CA LEU A 32 -11.01 15.26 17.78
C LEU A 32 -10.42 13.99 17.16
N LEU A 33 -9.44 13.37 17.83
CA LEU A 33 -8.87 12.10 17.37
C LEU A 33 -9.88 10.95 17.50
N GLU A 34 -10.62 10.88 18.61
CA GLU A 34 -11.65 9.88 18.82
C GLU A 34 -12.77 10.00 17.78
N ASP A 35 -13.24 11.22 17.53
CA ASP A 35 -14.25 11.48 16.50
C ASP A 35 -13.76 11.07 15.10
N GLU A 36 -12.53 11.42 14.74
CA GLU A 36 -11.93 11.02 13.46
C GLU A 36 -11.74 9.49 13.35
N LEU A 37 -11.36 8.82 14.43
CA LEU A 37 -11.27 7.35 14.45
C LEU A 37 -12.65 6.70 14.27
N ASN A 38 -13.68 7.26 14.91
CA ASN A 38 -15.06 6.81 14.73
C ASN A 38 -15.51 7.00 13.27
N ASN A 39 -15.25 8.16 12.67
CA ASN A 39 -15.51 8.42 11.25
C ASN A 39 -14.79 7.42 10.34
N ILE A 40 -13.51 7.13 10.60
CA ILE A 40 -12.75 6.11 9.85
C ILE A 40 -13.41 4.73 9.99
N THR A 41 -13.87 4.36 11.19
CA THR A 41 -14.57 3.07 11.38
C THR A 41 -15.88 3.02 10.61
N GLU A 42 -16.66 4.10 10.59
CA GLU A 42 -17.92 4.16 9.85
C GLU A 42 -17.70 4.10 8.33
N ILE A 43 -16.75 4.87 7.81
CA ILE A 43 -16.42 4.87 6.39
C ILE A 43 -15.93 3.47 5.95
N THR A 44 -15.12 2.81 6.78
CA THR A 44 -14.58 1.48 6.45
C THR A 44 -15.63 0.37 6.58
N THR A 45 -16.50 0.40 7.59
CA THR A 45 -17.60 -0.57 7.70
C THR A 45 -18.61 -0.41 6.57
N LYS A 46 -18.93 0.83 6.18
CA LYS A 46 -19.75 1.14 4.98
C LYS A 46 -19.12 0.60 3.68
N ASN A 47 -17.80 0.52 3.63
CA ASN A 47 -17.06 -0.10 2.52
C ASN A 47 -16.96 -1.64 2.63
N GLY A 48 -17.59 -2.26 3.64
CA GLY A 48 -17.68 -3.71 3.84
C GLY A 48 -16.51 -4.32 4.61
N TYR A 49 -15.70 -3.52 5.32
CA TYR A 49 -14.57 -4.04 6.09
C TYR A 49 -15.07 -4.65 7.41
N PRO A 50 -14.51 -5.79 7.86
CA PRO A 50 -14.83 -6.33 9.17
C PRO A 50 -14.43 -5.36 10.27
N ARG A 51 -15.35 -5.07 11.20
CA ARG A 51 -15.09 -4.13 12.31
C ARG A 51 -13.87 -4.55 13.15
N SER A 52 -13.77 -5.84 13.46
CA SER A 52 -12.63 -6.44 14.17
C SER A 52 -11.28 -6.21 13.47
N PHE A 53 -11.26 -6.15 12.14
CA PHE A 53 -10.05 -5.86 11.37
C PHE A 53 -9.62 -4.41 11.55
N VAL A 54 -10.58 -3.48 11.51
CA VAL A 54 -10.33 -2.04 11.65
C VAL A 54 -9.89 -1.72 13.08
N ASP A 55 -10.61 -2.21 14.09
CA ASP A 55 -10.30 -1.96 15.50
C ASP A 55 -8.90 -2.49 15.87
N LYS A 56 -8.54 -3.67 15.34
CA LYS A 56 -7.18 -4.22 15.51
C LYS A 56 -6.12 -3.29 14.92
N LEU A 57 -6.36 -2.70 13.75
CA LEU A 57 -5.41 -1.77 13.14
C LEU A 57 -5.29 -0.47 13.94
N ILE A 58 -6.41 0.06 14.44
CA ILE A 58 -6.45 1.23 15.31
C ILE A 58 -5.64 0.96 16.59
N GLY A 59 -5.94 -0.13 17.30
CA GLY A 59 -5.25 -0.50 18.53
C GLY A 59 -3.75 -0.72 18.33
N MET A 60 -3.34 -1.40 17.25
CA MET A 60 -1.92 -1.58 16.92
C MET A 60 -1.19 -0.26 16.63
N LYS A 61 -1.88 0.72 16.04
CA LYS A 61 -1.27 2.00 15.63
C LYS A 61 -1.22 3.00 16.78
N LEU A 62 -2.30 3.11 17.55
CA LEU A 62 -2.33 3.89 18.78
C LEU A 62 -1.30 3.37 19.77
N SER A 63 -1.25 2.06 20.03
CA SER A 63 -0.29 1.49 20.98
C SER A 63 1.15 1.81 20.58
N LYS A 64 1.48 1.70 19.29
CA LYS A 64 2.80 2.06 18.76
C LYS A 64 3.11 3.55 18.91
N TRP A 65 2.11 4.41 18.74
CA TRP A 65 2.25 5.85 18.90
C TRP A 65 2.48 6.23 20.38
N TYR A 66 1.67 5.68 21.29
CA TYR A 66 1.80 5.92 22.73
C TYR A 66 3.08 5.35 23.34
N THR A 67 3.51 4.16 22.92
CA THR A 67 4.78 3.56 23.40
C THR A 67 6.02 4.22 22.83
N GLY A 68 5.87 5.29 22.03
CA GLY A 68 6.98 6.12 21.60
C GLY A 68 8.07 5.32 20.90
N SER A 69 7.70 4.58 19.84
CA SER A 69 8.62 3.95 18.88
C SER A 69 10.01 3.60 19.44
N THR A 70 10.09 2.72 20.45
CA THR A 70 11.35 2.13 20.90
C THR A 70 11.86 1.18 19.82
N ILE A 71 12.33 1.75 18.72
CA ILE A 71 13.06 1.03 17.69
C ILE A 71 14.47 0.91 18.26
N ASN A 72 14.74 -0.24 18.87
CA ASN A 72 16.09 -0.77 18.90
C ASN A 72 16.52 -0.93 17.44
N ASN A 73 17.23 0.09 16.92
CA ASN A 73 17.99 -0.01 15.70
C ASN A 73 19.11 -1.03 15.94
N LYS A 74 18.79 -2.32 15.88
CA LYS A 74 19.79 -3.31 15.47
C LYS A 74 20.03 -3.06 13.98
N SER A 75 20.85 -2.05 13.70
CA SER A 75 21.54 -1.91 12.43
C SER A 75 22.48 -3.10 12.31
N ASN A 76 21.95 -4.23 11.88
CA ASN A 76 22.79 -5.28 11.34
C ASN A 76 23.24 -4.75 9.97
N ASN A 77 24.44 -4.16 9.96
CA ASN A 77 25.17 -3.60 8.82
C ASN A 77 25.48 -4.65 7.73
N ASN A 78 24.45 -5.30 7.20
CA ASN A 78 24.54 -6.11 5.98
C ASN A 78 23.61 -5.45 4.96
N GLU A 79 24.07 -4.34 4.39
CA GLU A 79 23.35 -3.62 3.33
C GLU A 79 23.30 -4.48 2.06
N LYS A 80 22.29 -5.34 1.98
CA LYS A 80 22.00 -6.10 0.75
C LYS A 80 21.55 -5.15 -0.35
N LYS A 81 21.99 -5.40 -1.58
CA LYS A 81 21.54 -4.64 -2.74
C LYS A 81 20.06 -4.95 -2.99
N LYS A 82 19.19 -3.95 -2.85
CA LYS A 82 17.74 -4.13 -3.02
C LYS A 82 17.35 -4.03 -4.48
N ILE A 83 16.61 -5.01 -5.00
CA ILE A 83 16.02 -4.96 -6.34
C ILE A 83 14.51 -5.09 -6.20
N CYS A 84 13.77 -4.17 -6.82
CA CYS A 84 12.31 -4.20 -6.82
C CYS A 84 11.79 -4.81 -8.12
N ILE A 85 10.83 -5.73 -8.01
CA ILE A 85 10.07 -6.26 -9.15
C ILE A 85 8.59 -6.03 -8.88
N GLU A 86 7.91 -5.47 -9.87
CA GLU A 86 6.47 -5.26 -9.83
C GLU A 86 5.76 -6.43 -10.48
N VAL A 87 4.75 -6.98 -9.79
CA VAL A 87 3.99 -8.14 -10.28
C VAL A 87 2.50 -7.84 -10.15
N PRO A 88 1.68 -8.13 -11.18
CA PRO A 88 0.23 -8.01 -11.08
C PRO A 88 -0.31 -8.97 -10.02
N PHE A 89 -1.25 -8.48 -9.22
CA PHE A 89 -1.93 -9.25 -8.19
C PHE A 89 -3.00 -10.14 -8.82
N ILE A 90 -2.77 -11.44 -8.73
CA ILE A 90 -3.61 -12.54 -9.20
C ILE A 90 -3.70 -13.54 -8.04
N ASN A 91 -4.47 -13.19 -7.01
CA ASN A 91 -4.79 -14.03 -5.86
C ASN A 91 -3.60 -14.89 -5.36
N ASN A 92 -3.81 -16.21 -5.25
CA ASN A 92 -2.84 -17.16 -4.72
C ASN A 92 -1.67 -17.40 -5.69
N ALA A 93 -1.86 -17.21 -7.00
CA ALA A 93 -0.81 -17.41 -7.99
C ALA A 93 0.33 -16.40 -7.77
N THR A 94 0.01 -15.12 -7.56
CA THR A 94 1.03 -14.10 -7.25
C THR A 94 1.73 -14.38 -5.93
N LYS A 95 1.01 -14.90 -4.93
CA LYS A 95 1.61 -15.26 -3.63
C LYS A 95 2.59 -16.43 -3.75
N ALA A 96 2.24 -17.46 -4.52
CA ALA A 96 3.12 -18.59 -4.81
C ALA A 96 4.36 -18.12 -5.58
N PHE A 97 4.15 -17.38 -6.69
CA PHE A 97 5.22 -16.82 -7.52
C PHE A 97 6.18 -15.94 -6.71
N LYS A 98 5.66 -15.10 -5.82
CA LYS A 98 6.47 -14.28 -4.90
C LYS A 98 7.34 -15.11 -3.97
N ASN A 99 6.79 -16.20 -3.42
CA ASN A 99 7.55 -17.10 -2.55
C ASN A 99 8.66 -17.80 -3.33
N ASP A 100 8.36 -18.24 -4.55
CA ASP A 100 9.33 -18.91 -5.41
C ASP A 100 10.44 -17.96 -5.85
N LEU A 101 10.10 -16.74 -6.30
CA LEU A 101 11.07 -15.69 -6.60
C LEU A 101 11.99 -15.38 -5.42
N ARG A 102 11.44 -15.33 -4.20
CA ARG A 102 12.24 -15.08 -3.00
C ARG A 102 13.22 -16.22 -2.72
N LYS A 103 12.78 -17.49 -2.87
CA LYS A 103 13.65 -18.67 -2.74
C LYS A 103 14.76 -18.67 -3.79
N PHE A 104 14.41 -18.45 -5.06
CA PHE A 104 15.36 -18.36 -6.16
C PHE A 104 16.38 -17.23 -5.95
N SER A 105 15.92 -16.05 -5.52
CA SER A 105 16.81 -14.93 -5.22
C SER A 105 17.84 -15.29 -4.16
N THR A 106 17.42 -15.94 -3.05
CA THR A 106 18.34 -16.34 -1.99
C THR A 106 19.33 -17.42 -2.41
N GLN A 107 18.93 -18.27 -3.36
CA GLN A 107 19.77 -19.36 -3.86
C GLN A 107 20.83 -18.87 -4.85
N ILE A 108 20.47 -17.96 -5.76
CA ILE A 108 21.38 -17.50 -6.82
C ILE A 108 22.23 -16.32 -6.34
N ARG A 109 21.62 -15.34 -5.65
CA ARG A 109 22.27 -14.08 -5.24
C ARG A 109 21.88 -13.69 -3.81
N PRO A 110 22.53 -14.29 -2.79
CA PRO A 110 22.23 -13.98 -1.38
C PRO A 110 22.62 -12.54 -0.97
N ASP A 111 23.46 -11.88 -1.77
CA ASP A 111 23.84 -10.47 -1.68
C ASP A 111 22.70 -9.50 -2.06
N ILE A 112 21.69 -10.00 -2.79
CA ILE A 112 20.53 -9.23 -3.22
C ILE A 112 19.33 -9.52 -2.32
N GLU A 113 18.62 -8.46 -1.96
CA GLU A 113 17.28 -8.54 -1.39
C GLU A 113 16.24 -8.22 -2.47
N LEU A 114 15.52 -9.24 -2.93
CA LEU A 114 14.45 -9.07 -3.89
C LEU A 114 13.14 -8.64 -3.21
N LEU A 115 12.65 -7.47 -3.60
CA LEU A 115 11.40 -6.88 -3.15
C LEU A 115 10.31 -7.05 -4.22
N VAL A 116 9.41 -8.00 -3.99
CA VAL A 116 8.27 -8.26 -4.89
C VAL A 116 7.07 -7.43 -4.45
N ILE A 117 6.73 -6.43 -5.27
CA ILE A 117 5.63 -5.50 -5.05
C ILE A 117 4.41 -5.95 -5.85
N GLU A 118 3.33 -6.26 -5.14
CA GLU A 118 2.06 -6.67 -5.73
C GLU A 118 1.27 -5.41 -6.12
N LYS A 119 0.98 -5.24 -7.41
CA LYS A 119 0.14 -4.14 -7.92
C LYS A 119 -1.19 -4.69 -8.42
N PRO A 120 -2.30 -3.94 -8.30
CA PRO A 120 -3.52 -4.30 -8.99
C PRO A 120 -3.22 -4.45 -10.50
N PRO A 121 -3.91 -5.39 -11.20
CA PRO A 121 -3.69 -5.54 -12.63
C PRO A 121 -3.93 -4.20 -13.34
N PRO A 122 -3.10 -3.86 -14.35
CA PRO A 122 -3.27 -2.63 -15.11
C PRO A 122 -4.68 -2.56 -15.69
N SER A 123 -5.22 -1.35 -15.80
CA SER A 123 -6.50 -1.17 -16.48
C SER A 123 -6.36 -1.62 -17.93
N VAL A 124 -7.46 -2.07 -18.54
CA VAL A 124 -7.50 -2.41 -19.97
C VAL A 124 -6.89 -1.29 -20.83
N GLN A 125 -7.14 -0.03 -20.45
CA GLN A 125 -6.56 1.15 -21.10
C GLN A 125 -5.01 1.16 -21.11
N THR A 126 -4.34 0.64 -20.08
CA THR A 126 -2.86 0.58 -20.05
C THR A 126 -2.31 -0.51 -20.99
N SER A 127 -3.09 -1.56 -21.26
CA SER A 127 -2.75 -2.59 -22.25
C SER A 127 -3.08 -2.16 -23.68
N PHE A 128 -4.00 -1.21 -23.86
CA PHE A 128 -4.42 -0.67 -25.15
C PHE A 128 -4.16 0.84 -25.22
N ASN A 129 -2.89 1.23 -25.38
CA ASN A 129 -2.53 2.57 -25.84
C ASN A 129 -2.83 2.72 -27.35
N LEU A 130 -4.09 2.49 -27.74
CA LEU A 130 -4.57 2.54 -29.13
C LEU A 130 -4.77 3.97 -29.65
N LYS A 131 -4.53 4.99 -28.84
CA LYS A 131 -4.52 6.36 -29.35
C LYS A 131 -3.22 6.57 -30.11
N ASP A 132 -3.33 6.86 -31.39
CA ASP A 132 -2.21 7.38 -32.17
C ASP A 132 -1.66 8.60 -31.43
N LYS A 133 -0.34 8.61 -31.18
CA LYS A 133 0.32 9.80 -30.67
C LYS A 133 0.14 10.89 -31.72
N ILE A 134 -0.70 11.87 -31.43
CA ILE A 134 -0.81 13.07 -32.26
C ILE A 134 0.56 13.72 -32.26
N PRO A 135 1.23 13.83 -33.42
CA PRO A 135 2.53 14.49 -33.52
C PRO A 135 2.45 15.88 -32.91
N ASN A 136 3.54 16.32 -32.27
CA ASN A 136 3.55 17.60 -31.54
C ASN A 136 3.16 18.80 -32.43
N TYR A 137 3.41 18.72 -33.74
CA TYR A 137 3.03 19.76 -34.71
C TYR A 137 1.53 19.82 -35.03
N LEU A 138 0.74 18.83 -34.61
CA LEU A 138 -0.73 18.78 -34.74
C LEU A 138 -1.45 19.05 -33.42
N GLN A 139 -0.71 19.33 -32.34
CA GLN A 139 -1.29 19.70 -31.06
C GLN A 139 -1.54 21.21 -31.04
N SER A 140 -2.77 21.60 -30.73
CA SER A 140 -3.17 23.00 -30.64
C SER A 140 -2.56 23.65 -29.39
N ASP A 141 -1.90 24.80 -29.57
CA ASP A 141 -1.16 25.56 -28.56
C ASP A 141 -2.08 26.36 -27.62
N ILE A 142 -3.13 25.71 -27.07
CA ILE A 142 -4.16 26.38 -26.28
C ILE A 142 -3.78 26.29 -24.80
N VAL A 143 -3.33 27.41 -24.24
CA VAL A 143 -3.21 27.63 -22.80
C VAL A 143 -4.59 28.00 -22.27
N TYR A 144 -5.22 27.11 -21.49
CA TYR A 144 -6.37 27.52 -20.67
C TYR A 144 -5.82 28.28 -19.46
N GLY A 145 -6.08 29.60 -19.44
CA GLY A 145 -5.83 30.47 -18.29
C GLY A 145 -6.90 30.35 -17.22
#